data_AF-A0A821F418-F1
#
_entry.id   AF-A0A821F418-F1
#
_cell.length_a   1.000
_cell.length_b   1.000
_cell.length_c   1.000
_cell.angle_alpha   90.00
_cell.angle_beta   90.00
_cell.angle_gamma   90.00
#
_symmetry.space_group_name_H-M   'P 1'
#
loop_
_entity.id
_entity.type
_entity.pdbx_description
1 polymer ?
#
loop_
_entity_poly.entity_id
_entity_poly.type
_entity_poly.pdbx_seq_one_letter_code
_entity_poly.pdbx_strand_id
1 'polypeptide(L)'
;MYELLLFRKNNENKIFSMTSKEKPRDADSSSSSSTATRPTYNIKERVCQTVSEPPTHRLDIGDIFSNPSDSKDKPNLDVLKQHILLEGRLTEQAALRIIETGTALLRKEPTLLNIDAPLTICGDVHGQFYDLVKLFDVGGSPSHTRYLFLGDYVDRGYFGIECVLYLWSLKIHYPQTFFLLRGNHECRHLTDHFTFKQECLVKYTEKIYDICMEAFDCLPLAAVMNNQFLCVHGGLSPEIHTLDDIKQLDRFREPPTHGAMCDLLWSDPAEDYGNEEGSLTLVTTPCMSALAQSSAAIATSSGSLYLPNAARGCSYFYTYAAINEFLVRNQILSVIRAHEAQDIGFRMYKKSSETGFPSLITIFSAPNYCDVYQNKAAIMKYENNIVNIQQFNCSSHPYWLPNFMNVFTWSLPFVCEKINDALLQILHICTDEELTKYDEHFYSLVERNQIEQRKEQMRSKIRAVGKVAKTFKKLRELNENVVTLHGLTPSNSITELDKDITDEAEVAASILREKTASTKEHFSKVKIFDQVNERMPPPRTTIPSGDPSIAELFTDVTAQGIVKMRRENYSGVPSSVLGRSSTPAVDLPILINEKSTTTNK
;
A
#
# COMPACT_ATOMS: atom_id res chain seq x y z
N MET A 1 21.90 33.02 -20.93
CA MET A 1 22.81 32.14 -20.16
C MET A 1 24.24 32.16 -20.74
N TYR A 2 24.43 31.97 -22.06
CA TYR A 2 25.74 32.11 -22.72
C TYR A 2 26.37 33.52 -22.57
N GLU A 3 25.55 34.57 -22.72
CA GLU A 3 25.96 35.98 -22.49
C GLU A 3 26.34 36.29 -21.03
N LEU A 4 25.65 35.68 -20.05
CA LEU A 4 25.93 35.84 -18.62
C LEU A 4 27.21 35.11 -18.18
N LEU A 5 27.55 34.00 -18.86
CA LEU A 5 28.82 33.27 -18.67
C LEU A 5 30.01 34.01 -19.31
N LEU A 6 29.78 34.71 -20.44
CA LEU A 6 30.80 35.58 -21.07
C LEU A 6 31.10 36.83 -20.22
N PHE A 7 30.09 37.40 -19.54
CA PHE A 7 30.28 38.55 -18.65
C PHE A 7 31.12 38.21 -17.41
N ARG A 8 31.00 36.99 -16.87
CA ARG A 8 31.80 36.53 -15.71
C ARG A 8 33.27 36.30 -16.08
N LYS A 9 33.53 35.78 -17.29
CA LYS A 9 34.89 35.50 -17.78
C LYS A 9 35.73 36.75 -18.01
N ASN A 10 35.10 37.89 -18.31
CA ASN A 10 35.80 39.18 -18.52
C ASN A 10 36.08 39.96 -17.22
N ASN A 11 35.45 39.61 -16.10
CA ASN A 11 35.60 40.33 -14.82
C ASN A 11 36.44 39.60 -13.76
N GLU A 12 36.80 38.33 -13.96
CA GLU A 12 37.68 37.59 -13.04
C GLU A 12 39.13 38.14 -12.99
N ASN A 13 39.59 38.84 -14.03
CA ASN A 13 40.96 39.39 -14.08
C ASN A 13 41.17 40.70 -13.30
N LYS A 14 40.13 41.31 -12.71
CA LYS A 14 40.24 42.58 -11.96
C LYS A 14 40.15 42.43 -10.44
N ILE A 15 39.68 41.29 -9.93
CA ILE A 15 39.48 41.07 -8.48
C ILE A 15 40.70 40.40 -7.83
N PHE A 16 41.58 39.76 -8.61
CA PHE A 16 42.75 39.04 -8.10
C PHE A 16 44.05 39.88 -7.97
N SER A 17 44.02 41.19 -8.25
CA SER A 17 45.23 42.05 -8.19
C SER A 17 45.34 42.96 -6.95
N MET A 18 44.43 42.86 -5.97
CA MET A 18 44.42 43.73 -4.79
C MET A 18 44.79 43.07 -3.45
N THR A 19 45.25 41.82 -3.41
CA THR A 19 45.66 41.17 -2.15
C THR A 19 46.92 40.30 -2.27
N SER A 20 48.00 40.83 -2.86
CA SER A 20 49.30 40.14 -2.87
C SER A 20 50.50 41.08 -2.85
N LYS A 21 50.73 41.74 -1.70
CA LYS A 21 52.07 42.27 -1.35
C LYS A 21 52.33 42.19 0.15
N GLU A 22 52.57 41.00 0.67
CA GLU A 22 53.50 40.80 1.79
C GLU A 22 54.31 39.52 1.57
N LYS A 23 55.64 39.66 1.56
CA LYS A 23 56.61 38.56 1.52
C LYS A 23 56.59 37.83 2.87
N PRO A 24 56.65 36.49 2.94
CA PRO A 24 56.99 35.81 4.18
C PRO A 24 58.51 35.85 4.41
N ARG A 25 58.90 36.11 5.66
CA ARG A 25 60.25 35.89 6.19
C ARG A 25 60.41 34.40 6.51
N ASP A 26 61.61 33.89 6.29
CA ASP A 26 62.05 32.57 6.69
C ASP A 26 61.96 32.39 8.21
N ALA A 27 61.34 31.30 8.66
CA ALA A 27 61.60 30.69 9.96
C ALA A 27 61.13 29.22 9.97
N ASP A 28 62.11 28.33 10.16
CA ASP A 28 61.94 26.94 10.56
C ASP A 28 61.05 26.81 11.82
N SER A 29 60.08 25.90 11.79
CA SER A 29 59.93 24.90 12.86
C SER A 29 58.88 23.87 12.50
N SER A 30 59.29 22.61 12.64
CA SER A 30 58.51 21.37 12.56
C SER A 30 57.13 21.42 13.23
N SER A 31 56.08 21.18 12.44
CA SER A 31 54.84 20.56 12.93
C SER A 31 54.24 19.68 11.84
N SER A 32 54.15 18.39 12.12
CA SER A 32 53.51 17.38 11.26
C SER A 32 52.03 17.68 11.07
N SER A 33 51.66 18.38 10.00
CA SER A 33 50.28 18.49 9.55
C SER A 33 49.95 17.26 8.71
N SER A 34 49.25 16.29 9.31
CA SER A 34 48.55 15.27 8.53
C SER A 34 47.49 15.98 7.69
N THR A 35 47.78 16.19 6.41
CA THR A 35 46.77 16.54 5.42
C THR A 35 45.79 15.38 5.35
N ALA A 36 44.69 15.44 6.09
CA ALA A 36 43.56 14.55 5.92
C ALA A 36 43.04 14.77 4.49
N THR A 37 43.44 13.87 3.59
CA THR A 37 42.85 13.74 2.26
C THR A 37 41.35 13.60 2.46
N ARG A 38 40.57 14.54 1.91
CA ARG A 38 39.10 14.38 1.82
C ARG A 38 38.86 13.01 1.17
N PRO A 39 38.05 12.13 1.78
CA PRO A 39 37.75 10.85 1.16
C PRO A 39 37.17 11.12 -0.23
N THR A 40 37.87 10.66 -1.26
CA THR A 40 37.35 10.63 -2.62
C THR A 40 36.28 9.55 -2.66
N TYR A 41 35.02 9.95 -2.49
CA TYR A 41 33.89 9.04 -2.65
C TYR A 41 33.81 8.58 -4.10
N ASN A 42 33.93 7.28 -4.34
CA ASN A 42 33.60 6.71 -5.62
C ASN A 42 32.07 6.74 -5.77
N ILE A 43 31.55 7.69 -6.53
CA ILE A 43 30.11 7.86 -6.76
C ILE A 43 29.45 6.68 -7.48
N LYS A 44 30.23 5.72 -7.99
CA LYS A 44 29.73 4.46 -8.58
C LYS A 44 29.63 3.32 -7.58
N GLU A 45 30.25 3.45 -6.41
CA GLU A 45 30.20 2.42 -5.38
C GLU A 45 28.98 2.61 -4.48
N ARG A 46 28.40 1.49 -4.05
CA ARG A 46 27.27 1.48 -3.14
C ARG A 46 27.68 2.00 -1.77
N VAL A 47 26.92 2.98 -1.26
CA VAL A 47 27.22 3.67 0.01
C VAL A 47 27.03 2.75 1.22
N CYS A 48 25.89 2.05 1.31
CA CYS A 48 25.53 1.23 2.46
C CYS A 48 25.85 -0.25 2.23
N GLN A 49 27.13 -0.61 2.14
CA GLN A 49 27.59 -1.97 1.79
C GLN A 49 27.08 -3.08 2.74
N THR A 50 26.68 -2.75 3.97
CA THR A 50 26.18 -3.71 4.97
C THR A 50 24.77 -4.21 4.70
N VAL A 51 23.97 -3.50 3.90
CA VAL A 51 22.61 -3.90 3.56
C VAL A 51 22.67 -4.89 2.40
N SER A 52 22.13 -6.11 2.55
CA SER A 52 22.09 -7.09 1.47
C SER A 52 21.38 -6.56 0.22
N GLU A 53 21.83 -7.00 -0.96
CA GLU A 53 21.19 -6.64 -2.22
C GLU A 53 20.18 -7.71 -2.63
N PRO A 54 19.00 -7.30 -3.14
CA PRO A 54 18.06 -8.25 -3.72
C PRO A 54 18.68 -9.03 -4.90
N PRO A 55 18.43 -10.35 -5.02
CA PRO A 55 18.88 -11.15 -6.15
C PRO A 55 18.36 -10.61 -7.48
N THR A 56 19.25 -10.45 -8.46
CA THR A 56 18.90 -10.08 -9.83
C THR A 56 18.39 -11.26 -10.64
N HIS A 57 18.85 -12.48 -10.31
CA HIS A 57 18.37 -13.72 -10.90
C HIS A 57 16.94 -14.00 -10.45
N ARG A 58 16.07 -14.34 -11.41
CA ARG A 58 14.71 -14.79 -11.12
C ARG A 58 14.66 -16.30 -11.16
N LEU A 59 14.15 -16.93 -10.10
CA LEU A 59 14.02 -18.40 -10.09
C LEU A 59 13.03 -18.84 -11.15
N ASP A 60 13.46 -19.75 -12.01
CA ASP A 60 12.61 -20.37 -13.02
C ASP A 60 11.97 -21.68 -12.54
N ILE A 61 11.29 -22.40 -13.44
CA ILE A 61 10.66 -23.67 -13.10
C ILE A 61 11.72 -24.72 -12.71
N GLY A 62 12.87 -24.75 -13.38
CA GLY A 62 13.95 -25.71 -13.09
C GLY A 62 14.66 -25.44 -11.77
N ASP A 63 14.71 -24.19 -11.34
CA ASP A 63 15.25 -23.82 -10.03
C ASP A 63 14.35 -24.27 -8.86
N ILE A 64 13.03 -24.30 -9.08
CA ILE A 64 12.03 -24.56 -8.03
C ILE A 64 11.56 -26.01 -8.03
N PHE A 65 11.43 -26.64 -9.21
CA PHE A 65 10.89 -27.99 -9.39
C PHE A 65 11.99 -28.93 -9.84
N SER A 66 12.17 -30.04 -9.11
CA SER A 66 13.23 -31.02 -9.42
C SER A 66 12.96 -31.79 -10.72
N ASN A 67 11.69 -31.95 -11.09
CA ASN A 67 11.24 -32.53 -12.34
C ASN A 67 10.22 -31.59 -13.03
N PRO A 68 10.69 -30.61 -13.81
CA PRO A 68 9.82 -29.62 -14.46
C PRO A 68 8.74 -30.21 -15.35
N SER A 69 8.96 -31.39 -15.93
CA SER A 69 8.01 -32.05 -16.85
C SER A 69 6.90 -32.81 -16.12
N ASP A 70 7.04 -33.10 -14.82
CA ASP A 70 6.01 -33.76 -14.03
C ASP A 70 5.09 -32.72 -13.39
N SER A 71 3.80 -32.77 -13.73
CA SER A 71 2.77 -31.89 -13.17
C SER A 71 2.47 -32.16 -11.70
N LYS A 72 2.91 -33.31 -11.16
CA LYS A 72 2.79 -33.66 -9.74
C LYS A 72 4.01 -33.26 -8.91
N ASP A 73 5.07 -32.78 -9.56
CA ASP A 73 6.26 -32.35 -8.85
C ASP A 73 5.96 -31.13 -7.95
N LYS A 74 6.60 -31.10 -6.78
CA LYS A 74 6.33 -30.13 -5.73
C LYS A 74 7.43 -29.06 -5.70
N PRO A 75 7.09 -27.79 -5.41
CA PRO A 75 8.08 -26.72 -5.37
C PRO A 75 9.04 -26.90 -4.20
N ASN A 76 10.34 -26.62 -4.36
CA ASN A 76 11.29 -26.65 -3.27
C ASN A 76 11.05 -25.49 -2.30
N LEU A 77 10.47 -25.80 -1.14
CA LEU A 77 10.05 -24.80 -0.14
C LEU A 77 11.22 -24.03 0.46
N ASP A 78 12.36 -24.67 0.68
CA ASP A 78 13.52 -24.01 1.29
C ASP A 78 14.19 -23.05 0.30
N VAL A 79 14.35 -23.47 -0.96
CA VAL A 79 14.87 -22.59 -2.03
C VAL A 79 13.94 -21.38 -2.20
N LEU A 80 12.63 -21.63 -2.28
CA LEU A 80 11.64 -20.57 -2.44
C LEU A 80 11.66 -19.59 -1.26
N LYS A 81 11.62 -20.08 -0.01
CA LYS A 81 11.65 -19.26 1.20
C LYS A 81 12.91 -18.41 1.28
N GLN A 82 14.08 -18.98 1.05
CA GLN A 82 15.35 -18.26 1.13
C GLN A 82 15.46 -17.18 0.05
N HIS A 83 15.02 -17.48 -1.18
CA HIS A 83 15.01 -16.51 -2.26
C HIS A 83 14.08 -15.33 -1.97
N ILE A 84 12.87 -15.61 -1.48
CA ILE A 84 11.89 -14.58 -1.12
C ILE A 84 12.37 -13.72 0.07
N LEU A 85 13.00 -14.31 1.10
CA LEU A 85 13.59 -13.57 2.23
C LEU A 85 14.67 -12.57 1.81
N LEU A 86 15.26 -12.77 0.64
CA LEU A 86 16.22 -11.85 0.02
C LEU A 86 15.54 -10.89 -0.98
N GLU A 87 14.20 -10.81 -1.02
CA GLU A 87 13.42 -10.04 -2.01
C GLU A 87 13.57 -10.53 -3.46
N GLY A 88 14.04 -11.77 -3.63
CA GLY A 88 14.16 -12.42 -4.91
C GLY A 88 12.79 -12.72 -5.52
N ARG A 89 12.70 -12.59 -6.85
CA ARG A 89 11.46 -12.82 -7.62
C ARG A 89 11.54 -14.10 -8.42
N LEU A 90 10.39 -14.64 -8.80
CA LEU A 90 10.27 -15.77 -9.70
C LEU A 90 10.11 -15.27 -11.15
N THR A 91 10.30 -16.16 -12.12
CA THR A 91 9.78 -15.95 -13.47
C THR A 91 8.26 -16.04 -13.46
N GLU A 92 7.60 -15.39 -14.42
CA GLU A 92 6.14 -15.43 -14.52
C GLU A 92 5.63 -16.87 -14.66
N GLN A 93 6.31 -17.72 -15.44
CA GLN A 93 5.91 -19.11 -15.65
C GLN A 93 5.99 -19.93 -14.35
N ALA A 94 7.01 -19.69 -13.52
CA ALA A 94 7.15 -20.36 -12.24
C ALA A 94 6.07 -19.94 -11.23
N ALA A 95 5.79 -18.62 -11.16
CA ALA A 95 4.72 -18.09 -10.32
C ALA A 95 3.34 -18.63 -10.75
N LEU A 96 3.03 -18.60 -12.05
CA LEU A 96 1.81 -19.17 -12.62
C LEU A 96 1.63 -20.64 -12.23
N ARG A 97 2.67 -21.46 -12.42
CA ARG A 97 2.61 -22.89 -12.07
C ARG A 97 2.24 -23.11 -10.60
N ILE A 98 2.83 -22.35 -9.67
CA ILE A 98 2.51 -22.45 -8.23
C ILE A 98 1.05 -22.08 -7.99
N ILE A 99 0.61 -20.92 -8.50
CA ILE A 99 -0.74 -20.41 -8.24
C ILE A 99 -1.78 -21.35 -8.85
N GLU A 100 -1.65 -21.73 -10.12
CA GLU A 100 -2.58 -22.64 -10.81
C GLU A 100 -2.66 -24.01 -10.14
N THR A 101 -1.53 -24.58 -9.72
CA THR A 101 -1.51 -25.90 -9.06
C THR A 101 -2.18 -25.85 -7.69
N GLY A 102 -1.90 -24.82 -6.89
CA GLY A 102 -2.57 -24.63 -5.59
C GLY A 102 -4.07 -24.36 -5.76
N THR A 103 -4.44 -23.52 -6.74
CA THR A 103 -5.85 -23.24 -7.09
C THR A 103 -6.60 -24.51 -7.49
N ALA A 104 -5.98 -25.40 -8.25
CA ALA A 104 -6.60 -26.68 -8.62
C ALA A 104 -6.87 -27.59 -7.41
N LEU A 105 -6.13 -27.43 -6.30
CA LEU A 105 -6.39 -28.12 -5.04
C LEU A 105 -7.54 -27.45 -4.30
N LEU A 106 -7.47 -26.13 -4.08
CA LEU A 106 -8.50 -25.33 -3.39
C LEU A 106 -9.88 -25.48 -4.04
N ARG A 107 -9.94 -25.52 -5.38
CA ARG A 107 -11.19 -25.71 -6.14
C ARG A 107 -11.90 -27.02 -5.83
N LYS A 108 -11.16 -28.07 -5.44
CA LYS A 108 -11.73 -29.38 -5.09
C LYS A 108 -12.25 -29.44 -3.66
N GLU A 109 -11.86 -28.49 -2.81
CA GLU A 109 -12.29 -28.45 -1.42
C GLU A 109 -13.74 -27.96 -1.30
N PRO A 110 -14.50 -28.43 -0.30
CA PRO A 110 -15.84 -27.92 -0.05
C PRO A 110 -15.81 -26.49 0.49
N THR A 111 -16.93 -25.78 0.40
CA THR A 111 -17.07 -24.42 0.95
C THR A 111 -16.91 -24.40 2.48
N LEU A 112 -17.37 -25.47 3.16
CA LEU A 112 -17.18 -25.71 4.58
C LEU A 112 -16.26 -26.92 4.77
N LEU A 113 -15.04 -26.69 5.26
CA LEU A 113 -14.06 -27.74 5.56
C LEU A 113 -14.44 -28.48 6.85
N ASN A 114 -14.04 -29.75 6.97
CA ASN A 114 -14.07 -30.48 8.24
C ASN A 114 -12.64 -30.87 8.60
N ILE A 115 -12.17 -30.44 9.76
CA ILE A 115 -10.76 -30.56 10.14
C ILE A 115 -10.64 -31.10 11.56
N ASP A 116 -9.91 -32.20 11.74
CA ASP A 116 -9.67 -32.77 13.06
C ASP A 116 -8.57 -32.01 13.82
N ALA A 117 -8.50 -32.21 15.14
CA ALA A 117 -7.37 -31.78 15.96
C ALA A 117 -6.20 -32.81 15.91
N PRO A 118 -4.96 -32.43 16.28
CA PRO A 118 -4.48 -31.08 16.58
C PRO A 118 -4.46 -30.13 15.38
N LEU A 119 -4.61 -28.83 15.65
CA LEU A 119 -4.64 -27.77 14.63
C LEU A 119 -4.01 -26.48 15.17
N THR A 120 -3.25 -25.78 14.33
CA THR A 120 -2.78 -24.42 14.57
C THR A 120 -3.60 -23.45 13.71
N ILE A 121 -4.33 -22.55 14.34
CA ILE A 121 -5.20 -21.57 13.69
C ILE A 121 -4.49 -20.21 13.67
N CYS A 122 -4.49 -19.58 12.50
CA CYS A 122 -3.84 -18.31 12.22
C CYS A 122 -4.88 -17.31 11.69
N GLY A 123 -4.90 -16.09 12.22
CA GLY A 123 -5.67 -14.98 11.66
C GLY A 123 -4.94 -14.28 10.51
N ASP A 124 -5.23 -12.99 10.36
CA ASP A 124 -4.79 -12.13 9.25
C ASP A 124 -3.26 -12.05 9.13
N VAL A 125 -2.77 -11.97 7.89
CA VAL A 125 -1.33 -11.90 7.56
C VAL A 125 -0.96 -10.59 6.86
N HIS A 126 -1.85 -10.05 6.01
CA HIS A 126 -1.73 -8.74 5.36
C HIS A 126 -0.36 -8.46 4.72
N GLY A 127 0.14 -9.40 3.91
CA GLY A 127 1.39 -9.20 3.17
C GLY A 127 2.63 -9.01 4.05
N GLN A 128 2.60 -9.38 5.33
CA GLN A 128 3.76 -9.35 6.23
C GLN A 128 4.56 -10.65 6.14
N PHE A 129 5.20 -10.91 4.99
CA PHE A 129 5.88 -12.18 4.72
C PHE A 129 6.96 -12.56 5.77
N TYR A 130 7.72 -11.59 6.27
CA TYR A 130 8.77 -11.83 7.27
C TYR A 130 8.18 -12.30 8.60
N ASP A 131 7.02 -11.76 8.97
CA ASP A 131 6.26 -12.22 10.14
C ASP A 131 5.57 -13.56 9.89
N LEU A 132 5.14 -13.85 8.67
CA LEU A 132 4.66 -15.17 8.28
C LEU A 132 5.74 -16.25 8.46
N VAL A 133 6.99 -15.96 8.12
CA VAL A 133 8.11 -16.89 8.42
C VAL A 133 8.25 -17.09 9.92
N LYS A 134 8.18 -16.00 10.71
CA LYS A 134 8.22 -16.08 12.17
C LYS A 134 7.05 -16.87 12.77
N LEU A 135 5.86 -16.75 12.18
CA LEU A 135 4.67 -17.50 12.56
C LEU A 135 4.93 -19.01 12.47
N PHE A 136 5.62 -19.49 11.43
CA PHE A 136 5.98 -20.91 11.33
C PHE A 136 7.06 -21.36 12.33
N ASP A 137 7.97 -20.47 12.75
CA ASP A 137 8.91 -20.76 13.83
C ASP A 137 8.18 -20.98 15.17
N VAL A 138 7.09 -20.23 15.41
CA VAL A 138 6.32 -20.30 16.64
C VAL A 138 5.30 -21.45 16.60
N GLY A 139 4.54 -21.56 15.52
CA GLY A 139 3.49 -22.57 15.35
C GLY A 139 4.02 -23.98 15.12
N GLY A 140 5.23 -24.10 14.56
CA GLY A 140 5.88 -25.36 14.24
C GLY A 140 5.85 -25.68 12.74
N SER A 141 6.75 -26.55 12.29
CA SER A 141 6.90 -26.86 10.86
C SER A 141 5.61 -27.43 10.26
N PRO A 142 5.13 -26.92 9.10
CA PRO A 142 4.00 -27.48 8.36
C PRO A 142 4.18 -28.95 7.95
N SER A 143 5.41 -29.46 7.92
CA SER A 143 5.68 -30.88 7.63
C SER A 143 5.13 -31.85 8.69
N HIS A 144 4.91 -31.38 9.92
CA HIS A 144 4.38 -32.19 11.02
C HIS A 144 3.24 -31.51 11.79
N THR A 145 2.84 -30.30 11.38
CA THR A 145 1.83 -29.47 12.06
C THR A 145 0.70 -29.17 11.11
N ARG A 146 -0.54 -29.40 11.55
CA ARG A 146 -1.74 -28.99 10.80
C ARG A 146 -2.00 -27.49 10.98
N TYR A 147 -2.34 -26.81 9.89
CA TYR A 147 -2.60 -25.37 9.87
C TYR A 147 -3.95 -25.06 9.25
N LEU A 148 -4.63 -24.08 9.84
CA LEU A 148 -5.79 -23.40 9.28
C LEU A 148 -5.53 -21.89 9.32
N PHE A 149 -5.49 -21.25 8.15
CA PHE A 149 -5.47 -19.80 8.05
C PHE A 149 -6.88 -19.27 7.77
N LEU A 150 -7.25 -18.19 8.45
CA LEU A 150 -8.62 -17.66 8.41
C LEU A 150 -8.87 -16.66 7.28
N GLY A 151 -7.83 -16.15 6.61
CA GLY A 151 -7.97 -15.21 5.48
C GLY A 151 -6.98 -14.05 5.57
N ASP A 152 -7.18 -13.05 4.71
CA ASP A 152 -6.45 -11.78 4.65
C ASP A 152 -4.93 -11.97 4.54
N TYR A 153 -4.52 -12.59 3.43
CA TYR A 153 -3.13 -12.86 3.07
C TYR A 153 -2.44 -11.64 2.46
N VAL A 154 -3.22 -10.74 1.85
CA VAL A 154 -2.76 -9.65 0.98
C VAL A 154 -3.21 -8.28 1.48
N ASP A 155 -2.80 -7.24 0.74
CA ASP A 155 -2.97 -5.82 1.03
C ASP A 155 -2.29 -5.36 2.32
N ARG A 156 -2.23 -4.02 2.46
CA ARG A 156 -1.69 -3.28 3.61
C ARG A 156 -0.17 -3.39 3.74
N GLY A 157 0.37 -4.61 3.88
CA GLY A 157 1.80 -4.90 3.74
C GLY A 157 2.26 -4.93 2.27
N TYR A 158 3.58 -4.89 2.08
CA TYR A 158 4.20 -4.82 0.75
C TYR A 158 4.74 -6.15 0.21
N PHE A 159 4.45 -7.28 0.89
CA PHE A 159 4.89 -8.61 0.50
C PHE A 159 3.73 -9.60 0.35
N GLY A 160 2.59 -9.13 -0.18
CA GLY A 160 1.40 -9.93 -0.42
C GLY A 160 1.62 -11.05 -1.42
N ILE A 161 2.32 -10.79 -2.54
CA ILE A 161 2.54 -11.84 -3.56
C ILE A 161 3.50 -12.93 -3.04
N GLU A 162 4.46 -12.56 -2.21
CA GLU A 162 5.35 -13.47 -1.50
C GLU A 162 4.57 -14.39 -0.54
N CYS A 163 3.63 -13.83 0.23
CA CYS A 163 2.70 -14.60 1.07
C CYS A 163 1.90 -15.60 0.23
N VAL A 164 1.27 -15.15 -0.86
CA VAL A 164 0.48 -16.02 -1.74
C VAL A 164 1.33 -17.15 -2.32
N LEU A 165 2.49 -16.84 -2.92
CA LEU A 165 3.36 -17.85 -3.53
C LEU A 165 3.83 -18.90 -2.52
N TYR A 166 4.18 -18.49 -1.31
CA TYR A 166 4.66 -19.40 -0.29
C TYR A 166 3.53 -20.24 0.33
N LEU A 167 2.39 -19.63 0.66
CA LEU A 167 1.22 -20.35 1.19
C LEU A 167 0.64 -21.34 0.17
N TRP A 168 0.58 -20.99 -1.12
CA TRP A 168 0.18 -21.92 -2.18
C TRP A 168 1.18 -23.06 -2.33
N SER A 169 2.48 -22.78 -2.21
CA SER A 169 3.51 -23.83 -2.22
C SER A 169 3.36 -24.81 -1.05
N LEU A 170 3.02 -24.30 0.15
CA LEU A 170 2.69 -25.14 1.30
C LEU A 170 1.41 -25.95 1.07
N LYS A 171 0.37 -25.36 0.47
CA LYS A 171 -0.86 -26.07 0.11
C LYS A 171 -0.59 -27.23 -0.87
N ILE A 172 0.30 -27.03 -1.84
CA ILE A 172 0.72 -28.09 -2.78
C ILE A 172 1.45 -29.23 -2.06
N HIS A 173 2.29 -28.90 -1.08
CA HIS A 173 3.01 -29.92 -0.31
C HIS A 173 2.12 -30.71 0.62
N TYR A 174 1.20 -30.01 1.29
CA TYR A 174 0.44 -30.49 2.44
C TYR A 174 -1.08 -30.34 2.25
N PRO A 175 -1.66 -30.86 1.15
CA PRO A 175 -3.05 -30.57 0.79
C PRO A 175 -4.08 -31.05 1.82
N GLN A 176 -3.73 -32.04 2.65
CA GLN A 176 -4.61 -32.65 3.66
C GLN A 176 -4.32 -32.16 5.09
N THR A 177 -3.31 -31.31 5.28
CA THR A 177 -2.91 -30.81 6.60
C THR A 177 -2.71 -29.30 6.64
N PHE A 178 -2.80 -28.60 5.50
CA PHE A 178 -2.64 -27.17 5.38
C PHE A 178 -3.87 -26.58 4.67
N PHE A 179 -4.63 -25.76 5.39
CA PHE A 179 -5.93 -25.26 4.99
C PHE A 179 -5.91 -23.73 4.98
N LEU A 180 -6.55 -23.15 3.96
CA LEU A 180 -6.64 -21.71 3.72
C LEU A 180 -8.11 -21.36 3.55
N LEU A 181 -8.62 -20.42 4.33
CA LEU A 181 -9.94 -19.83 4.13
C LEU A 181 -9.83 -18.51 3.37
N ARG A 182 -10.97 -18.01 2.89
CA ARG A 182 -11.08 -16.70 2.26
C ARG A 182 -11.31 -15.63 3.32
N GLY A 183 -10.52 -14.56 3.29
CA GLY A 183 -10.81 -13.31 3.99
C GLY A 183 -11.50 -12.30 3.08
N ASN A 184 -11.81 -11.12 3.61
CA ASN A 184 -12.44 -10.07 2.82
C ASN A 184 -11.48 -9.45 1.80
N HIS A 185 -10.16 -9.45 2.08
CA HIS A 185 -9.14 -8.93 1.16
C HIS A 185 -8.86 -9.84 -0.04
N GLU A 186 -9.28 -11.10 -0.02
CA GLU A 186 -9.16 -12.01 -1.16
C GLU A 186 -10.26 -11.76 -2.22
N CYS A 187 -10.36 -10.53 -2.70
CA CYS A 187 -11.31 -10.10 -3.71
C CYS A 187 -10.77 -8.98 -4.61
N ARG A 188 -11.35 -8.83 -5.80
CA ARG A 188 -10.94 -7.81 -6.78
C ARG A 188 -11.21 -6.41 -6.26
N HIS A 189 -12.33 -6.22 -5.55
CA HIS A 189 -12.74 -4.91 -5.06
C HIS A 189 -11.72 -4.29 -4.09
N LEU A 190 -11.24 -5.07 -3.12
CA LEU A 190 -10.26 -4.58 -2.13
C LEU A 190 -8.86 -4.49 -2.71
N THR A 191 -8.40 -5.52 -3.42
CA THR A 191 -7.03 -5.55 -3.94
C THR A 191 -6.76 -4.52 -5.05
N ASP A 192 -7.79 -4.09 -5.77
CA ASP A 192 -7.72 -2.97 -6.71
C ASP A 192 -7.75 -1.60 -6.02
N HIS A 193 -8.43 -1.48 -4.88
CA HIS A 193 -8.47 -0.26 -4.07
C HIS A 193 -7.19 -0.04 -3.24
N PHE A 194 -6.66 -1.12 -2.67
CA PHE A 194 -5.44 -1.10 -1.86
C PHE A 194 -4.20 -1.33 -2.73
N THR A 195 -3.27 -2.18 -2.30
CA THR A 195 -1.90 -2.22 -2.84
C THR A 195 -1.60 -3.51 -3.60
N PHE A 196 -2.35 -4.60 -3.41
CA PHE A 196 -1.98 -5.89 -3.96
C PHE A 196 -1.99 -5.94 -5.50
N LYS A 197 -2.94 -5.25 -6.16
CA LYS A 197 -2.91 -5.14 -7.62
C LYS A 197 -1.65 -4.41 -8.10
N GLN A 198 -1.35 -3.26 -7.49
CA GLN A 198 -0.15 -2.49 -7.82
C GLN A 198 1.13 -3.28 -7.52
N GLU A 199 1.16 -4.05 -6.43
CA GLU A 199 2.24 -4.96 -6.07
C GLU A 199 2.51 -5.98 -7.20
N CYS A 200 1.46 -6.65 -7.67
CA CYS A 200 1.56 -7.59 -8.77
C CYS A 200 2.08 -6.93 -10.05
N LEU A 201 1.62 -5.72 -10.38
CA LEU A 201 2.08 -4.97 -11.55
C LEU A 201 3.56 -4.56 -11.46
N VAL A 202 4.05 -4.20 -10.27
CA VAL A 202 5.45 -3.79 -10.08
C VAL A 202 6.41 -4.99 -10.00
N LYS A 203 5.98 -6.10 -9.39
CA LYS A 203 6.84 -7.26 -9.17
C LYS A 203 6.78 -8.27 -10.33
N TYR A 204 5.61 -8.40 -10.93
CA TYR A 204 5.26 -9.36 -11.99
C TYR A 204 4.47 -8.68 -13.12
N THR A 205 3.21 -9.07 -13.33
CA THR A 205 2.35 -8.62 -14.44
C THR A 205 0.87 -8.66 -14.00
N GLU A 206 0.00 -7.99 -14.77
CA GLU A 206 -1.46 -8.02 -14.55
C GLU A 206 -2.01 -9.46 -14.63
N LYS A 207 -1.42 -10.30 -15.47
CA LYS A 207 -1.78 -11.72 -15.57
C LYS A 207 -1.57 -12.48 -14.25
N ILE A 208 -0.52 -12.16 -13.48
CA ILE A 208 -0.32 -12.75 -12.15
C ILE A 208 -1.39 -12.27 -11.17
N TYR A 209 -1.82 -11.01 -11.27
CA TYR A 209 -2.94 -10.53 -10.48
C TYR A 209 -4.23 -11.27 -10.83
N ASP A 210 -4.57 -11.39 -12.11
CA ASP A 210 -5.80 -12.04 -12.57
C ASP A 210 -5.89 -13.51 -12.11
N ILE A 211 -4.78 -14.26 -12.21
CA ILE A 211 -4.76 -15.66 -11.75
C ILE A 211 -4.87 -15.76 -10.22
N CYS A 212 -4.35 -14.78 -9.47
CA CYS A 212 -4.58 -14.70 -8.03
C CYS A 212 -6.06 -14.47 -7.72
N MET A 213 -6.76 -13.63 -8.51
CA MET A 213 -8.20 -13.42 -8.32
C MET A 213 -9.00 -14.71 -8.56
N GLU A 214 -8.66 -15.47 -9.60
CA GLU A 214 -9.26 -16.80 -9.83
C GLU A 214 -8.92 -17.79 -8.70
N ALA A 215 -7.71 -17.71 -8.14
CA ALA A 215 -7.30 -18.50 -6.99
C ALA A 215 -8.13 -18.18 -5.75
N PHE A 216 -8.36 -16.89 -5.50
CA PHE A 216 -9.12 -16.39 -4.38
C PHE A 216 -10.59 -16.79 -4.44
N ASP A 217 -11.18 -16.83 -5.64
CA ASP A 217 -12.55 -17.34 -5.84
C ASP A 217 -12.68 -18.83 -5.46
N CYS A 218 -11.58 -19.58 -5.41
CA CYS A 218 -11.59 -21.00 -5.05
C CYS A 218 -11.44 -21.26 -3.54
N LEU A 219 -11.05 -20.27 -2.74
CA LEU A 219 -10.83 -20.42 -1.30
C LEU A 219 -12.13 -20.79 -0.56
N PRO A 220 -12.13 -21.84 0.28
CA PRO A 220 -13.24 -22.16 1.20
C PRO A 220 -13.62 -20.98 2.10
N LEU A 221 -14.88 -20.90 2.50
CA LEU A 221 -15.39 -19.77 3.31
C LEU A 221 -15.35 -20.05 4.82
N ALA A 222 -15.33 -21.32 5.21
CA ALA A 222 -15.40 -21.71 6.61
C ALA A 222 -14.77 -23.09 6.86
N ALA A 223 -14.50 -23.40 8.12
CA ALA A 223 -14.16 -24.75 8.58
C ALA A 223 -14.89 -25.10 9.87
N VAL A 224 -15.22 -26.37 10.05
CA VAL A 224 -15.58 -26.94 11.35
C VAL A 224 -14.38 -27.71 11.89
N MET A 225 -13.82 -27.25 13.01
CA MET A 225 -12.74 -27.94 13.70
C MET A 225 -13.30 -28.87 14.78
N ASN A 226 -12.92 -30.15 14.72
CA ASN A 226 -13.22 -31.18 15.72
C ASN A 226 -14.72 -31.29 16.08
N ASN A 227 -15.61 -30.95 15.15
CA ASN A 227 -17.07 -30.81 15.35
C ASN A 227 -17.45 -29.89 16.53
N GLN A 228 -16.55 -28.98 16.93
CA GLN A 228 -16.69 -28.15 18.12
C GLN A 228 -16.53 -26.67 17.83
N PHE A 229 -15.82 -26.29 16.77
CA PHE A 229 -15.56 -24.87 16.50
C PHE A 229 -15.93 -24.53 15.06
N LEU A 230 -16.75 -23.51 14.87
CA LEU A 230 -16.89 -22.87 13.56
C LEU A 230 -15.74 -21.88 13.40
N CYS A 231 -14.95 -22.03 12.35
CA CYS A 231 -13.86 -21.14 12.00
C CYS A 231 -14.23 -20.37 10.72
N VAL A 232 -14.22 -19.05 10.78
CA VAL A 232 -14.58 -18.13 9.68
C VAL A 232 -13.67 -16.91 9.71
N HIS A 233 -13.63 -16.10 8.66
CA HIS A 233 -12.89 -14.84 8.70
C HIS A 233 -13.65 -13.77 9.49
N GLY A 234 -14.83 -13.44 8.97
CA GLY A 234 -15.85 -12.53 9.49
C GLY A 234 -16.52 -13.08 10.76
N GLY A 235 -17.75 -13.51 10.60
CA GLY A 235 -18.54 -14.05 11.68
C GLY A 235 -19.88 -14.57 11.20
N LEU A 236 -20.96 -14.19 11.88
CA LEU A 236 -22.30 -14.71 11.58
C LEU A 236 -23.07 -13.82 10.60
N SER A 237 -24.05 -14.43 9.94
CA SER A 237 -25.02 -13.76 9.08
C SER A 237 -26.44 -13.97 9.60
N PRO A 238 -27.35 -12.99 9.46
CA PRO A 238 -28.77 -13.23 9.68
C PRO A 238 -29.38 -14.27 8.71
N GLU A 239 -28.72 -14.56 7.58
CA GLU A 239 -29.17 -15.55 6.59
C GLU A 239 -28.60 -16.96 6.85
N ILE A 240 -27.67 -17.11 7.80
CA ILE A 240 -27.01 -18.39 8.10
C ILE A 240 -27.46 -18.84 9.48
N HIS A 241 -28.33 -19.84 9.52
CA HIS A 241 -28.82 -20.42 10.78
C HIS A 241 -28.13 -21.73 11.10
N THR A 242 -27.73 -22.48 10.08
CA THR A 242 -27.12 -23.80 10.21
C THR A 242 -25.79 -23.91 9.45
N LEU A 243 -24.97 -24.90 9.81
CA LEU A 243 -23.77 -25.25 9.04
C LEU A 243 -24.08 -25.66 7.59
N ASP A 244 -25.27 -26.21 7.32
CA ASP A 244 -25.67 -26.61 5.97
C ASP A 244 -25.97 -25.40 5.07
N ASP A 245 -26.34 -24.25 5.63
CA ASP A 245 -26.52 -23.01 4.87
C ASP A 245 -25.18 -22.56 4.26
N ILE A 246 -24.07 -22.70 5.00
CA ILE A 246 -22.72 -22.39 4.52
C ILE A 246 -22.30 -23.35 3.39
N LYS A 247 -22.62 -24.64 3.50
CA LYS A 247 -22.28 -25.65 2.49
C LYS A 247 -22.92 -25.38 1.13
N GLN A 248 -24.09 -24.74 1.12
CA GLN A 248 -24.87 -24.46 -0.09
C GLN A 248 -24.43 -23.19 -0.81
N LEU A 249 -23.58 -22.36 -0.21
CA LEU A 249 -23.09 -21.14 -0.84
C LEU A 249 -22.20 -21.44 -2.05
N ASP A 250 -22.54 -20.83 -3.18
CA ASP A 250 -21.67 -20.77 -4.36
C ASP A 250 -20.58 -19.72 -4.12
N ARG A 251 -19.39 -20.20 -3.76
CA ARG A 251 -18.25 -19.35 -3.42
C ARG A 251 -17.39 -18.93 -4.62
N PHE A 252 -17.57 -19.55 -5.80
CA PHE A 252 -16.68 -19.41 -6.97
C PHE A 252 -16.95 -18.12 -7.75
N ARG A 253 -16.87 -17.00 -7.05
CA ARG A 253 -17.25 -15.67 -7.53
C ARG A 253 -16.61 -14.60 -6.66
N GLU A 254 -16.64 -13.37 -7.17
CA GLU A 254 -16.40 -12.18 -6.35
C GLU A 254 -17.42 -12.15 -5.19
N PRO A 255 -16.98 -11.84 -3.94
CA PRO A 255 -17.90 -11.67 -2.83
C PRO A 255 -18.92 -10.57 -3.15
N PRO A 256 -20.23 -10.82 -2.95
CA PRO A 256 -21.25 -9.79 -3.12
C PRO A 256 -21.11 -8.70 -2.06
N THR A 257 -21.71 -7.53 -2.28
CA THR A 257 -21.71 -6.42 -1.30
C THR A 257 -22.66 -6.65 -0.11
N HIS A 258 -23.51 -7.66 -0.18
CA HIS A 258 -24.49 -8.04 0.85
C HIS A 258 -24.83 -9.54 0.76
N GLY A 259 -25.51 -10.06 1.78
CA GLY A 259 -25.94 -11.45 1.88
C GLY A 259 -24.94 -12.37 2.57
N ALA A 260 -25.32 -13.62 2.76
CA ALA A 260 -24.59 -14.63 3.54
C ALA A 260 -23.07 -14.69 3.30
N MET A 261 -22.63 -14.69 2.03
CA MET A 261 -21.18 -14.73 1.70
C MET A 261 -20.45 -13.45 2.11
N CYS A 262 -21.08 -12.28 1.95
CA CYS A 262 -20.52 -11.02 2.43
C CYS A 262 -20.34 -11.06 3.95
N ASP A 263 -21.37 -11.50 4.67
CA ASP A 263 -21.39 -11.51 6.12
C ASP A 263 -20.38 -12.46 6.76
N LEU A 264 -20.15 -13.64 6.15
CA LEU A 264 -19.09 -14.56 6.58
C LEU A 264 -17.69 -13.94 6.52
N LEU A 265 -17.49 -12.93 5.68
CA LEU A 265 -16.21 -12.26 5.47
C LEU A 265 -16.11 -10.90 6.20
N TRP A 266 -17.23 -10.21 6.41
CA TRP A 266 -17.24 -8.80 6.86
C TRP A 266 -17.94 -8.52 8.19
N SER A 267 -18.67 -9.48 8.75
CA SER A 267 -19.39 -9.22 10.01
C SER A 267 -18.43 -9.16 11.20
N ASP A 268 -18.81 -8.35 12.19
CA ASP A 268 -18.04 -8.14 13.42
C ASP A 268 -18.91 -8.41 14.66
N PRO A 269 -18.34 -8.77 15.81
CA PRO A 269 -19.07 -8.71 17.06
C PRO A 269 -19.44 -7.26 17.40
N ALA A 270 -20.61 -7.04 18.02
CA ALA A 270 -20.99 -5.73 18.53
C ALA A 270 -19.91 -5.15 19.48
N GLU A 271 -19.73 -3.82 19.52
CA GLU A 271 -18.69 -3.20 20.37
C GLU A 271 -18.85 -3.54 21.85
N ASP A 272 -20.10 -3.60 22.32
CA ASP A 272 -20.52 -3.95 23.67
C ASP A 272 -20.87 -5.44 23.83
N TYR A 273 -20.36 -6.32 22.95
CA TYR A 273 -20.63 -7.76 22.93
C TYR A 273 -20.62 -8.40 24.34
N GLY A 274 -21.75 -8.99 24.71
CA GLY A 274 -21.99 -9.62 26.00
C GLY A 274 -22.53 -8.70 27.10
N ASN A 275 -22.61 -7.39 26.86
CA ASN A 275 -23.13 -6.37 27.78
C ASN A 275 -24.23 -5.50 27.15
N GLU A 276 -24.88 -5.99 26.09
CA GLU A 276 -25.79 -5.22 25.23
C GLU A 276 -27.04 -4.69 25.98
N GLU A 277 -27.44 -5.32 27.10
CA GLU A 277 -28.57 -4.87 27.94
C GLU A 277 -28.34 -3.49 28.59
N GLY A 278 -27.09 -3.06 28.75
CA GLY A 278 -26.75 -1.76 29.36
C GLY A 278 -26.78 -0.57 28.39
N SER A 279 -26.63 -0.82 27.08
CA SER A 279 -26.43 0.23 26.06
C SER A 279 -27.75 0.85 25.56
N LEU A 280 -28.87 0.17 25.78
CA LEU A 280 -30.23 0.62 25.43
C LEU A 280 -30.73 1.86 26.20
N THR A 281 -29.96 2.39 27.16
CA THR A 281 -30.35 3.59 27.94
C THR A 281 -29.74 4.90 27.46
N LEU A 282 -28.81 4.90 26.49
CA LEU A 282 -28.11 6.13 26.06
C LEU A 282 -28.36 6.58 24.60
N VAL A 283 -29.14 5.84 23.81
CA VAL A 283 -29.47 6.21 22.42
C VAL A 283 -30.92 6.70 22.27
N THR A 284 -31.40 7.49 23.23
CA THR A 284 -32.58 8.35 23.04
C THR A 284 -32.15 9.80 22.80
N THR A 285 -31.52 10.03 21.65
CA THR A 285 -31.40 11.38 21.07
C THR A 285 -32.82 11.86 20.66
N PRO A 286 -33.22 13.11 20.96
CA PRO A 286 -34.59 13.61 20.76
C PRO A 286 -34.85 14.01 19.30
N CYS A 287 -34.68 13.08 18.37
CA CYS A 287 -35.10 13.23 16.98
C CYS A 287 -35.40 11.84 16.44
N MET A 288 -36.62 11.35 16.66
CA MET A 288 -37.34 10.31 15.92
C MET A 288 -38.60 9.94 16.74
N SER A 289 -39.50 10.90 16.92
CA SER A 289 -40.82 10.67 17.53
C SER A 289 -41.93 11.12 16.59
N ALA A 290 -42.02 10.48 15.42
CA ALA A 290 -43.23 10.46 14.62
C ALA A 290 -43.11 9.30 13.63
N LEU A 291 -44.07 8.36 13.66
CA LEU A 291 -44.32 7.25 12.71
C LEU A 291 -44.16 5.80 13.22
N ALA A 292 -44.55 5.51 14.47
CA ALA A 292 -44.85 4.12 14.83
C ALA A 292 -46.05 4.02 15.77
N GLN A 293 -47.26 4.03 15.21
CA GLN A 293 -48.44 3.50 15.88
C GLN A 293 -49.19 2.55 14.92
N SER A 294 -49.65 1.43 15.49
CA SER A 294 -50.38 0.29 14.91
C SER A 294 -49.50 -0.72 14.16
N SER A 295 -49.50 -2.04 14.46
CA SER A 295 -50.31 -2.85 15.37
C SER A 295 -49.73 -4.27 15.50
N ALA A 296 -49.77 -4.82 16.74
CA ALA A 296 -49.87 -6.24 17.15
C ALA A 296 -48.80 -7.26 16.68
N ALA A 297 -48.20 -8.13 17.49
CA ALA A 297 -48.27 -8.43 18.92
C ALA A 297 -47.13 -9.43 19.28
N ILE A 298 -46.48 -9.19 20.42
CA ILE A 298 -45.87 -10.16 21.37
C ILE A 298 -44.63 -10.97 20.90
N ALA A 299 -43.44 -10.51 21.30
CA ALA A 299 -42.43 -11.32 22.00
C ALA A 299 -41.32 -10.41 22.59
N THR A 300 -41.25 -10.36 23.92
CA THR A 300 -40.08 -10.07 24.78
C THR A 300 -39.10 -8.94 24.39
N SER A 301 -38.94 -8.01 25.34
CA SER A 301 -37.88 -7.02 25.43
C SER A 301 -36.47 -7.63 25.42
N SER A 302 -35.93 -7.89 24.23
CA SER A 302 -34.56 -8.35 24.00
C SER A 302 -34.02 -7.61 22.77
N GLY A 303 -32.78 -7.13 22.83
CA GLY A 303 -32.14 -6.35 21.75
C GLY A 303 -32.11 -7.11 20.41
N SER A 304 -32.01 -6.38 19.30
CA SER A 304 -31.87 -6.96 17.97
C SER A 304 -30.64 -7.86 17.90
N LEU A 305 -30.78 -9.10 17.39
CA LEU A 305 -29.68 -10.08 17.28
C LEU A 305 -28.53 -9.57 16.39
N TYR A 306 -28.89 -8.81 15.36
CA TYR A 306 -27.98 -8.22 14.38
C TYR A 306 -28.25 -6.72 14.26
N LEU A 307 -27.20 -5.93 14.09
CA LEU A 307 -27.26 -4.48 13.89
C LEU A 307 -26.45 -4.11 12.64
N PRO A 308 -26.78 -3.04 11.89
CA PRO A 308 -25.96 -2.62 10.75
C PRO A 308 -24.52 -2.31 11.18
N ASN A 309 -23.53 -2.83 10.45
CA ASN A 309 -22.12 -2.60 10.77
C ASN A 309 -21.64 -1.26 10.19
N ALA A 310 -21.75 -0.20 11.01
CA ALA A 310 -21.29 1.13 10.64
C ALA A 310 -19.75 1.25 10.54
N ALA A 311 -19.00 0.35 11.19
CA ALA A 311 -17.54 0.34 11.12
C ALA A 311 -17.07 -0.17 9.76
N ARG A 312 -17.76 -1.14 9.14
CA ARG A 312 -17.43 -1.69 7.82
C ARG A 312 -18.20 -1.03 6.67
N GLY A 313 -19.34 -0.42 6.93
CA GLY A 313 -20.21 0.18 5.90
C GLY A 313 -21.00 -0.85 5.08
N CYS A 314 -20.90 -2.12 5.44
CA CYS A 314 -21.62 -3.27 4.88
C CYS A 314 -21.80 -4.33 5.97
N SER A 315 -22.62 -5.36 5.74
CA SER A 315 -22.82 -6.45 6.71
C SER A 315 -23.35 -5.98 8.08
N TYR A 316 -23.15 -6.79 9.12
CA TYR A 316 -23.79 -6.67 10.42
C TYR A 316 -22.79 -6.79 11.58
N PHE A 317 -23.09 -6.09 12.66
CA PHE A 317 -22.66 -6.46 13.98
C PHE A 317 -23.55 -7.59 14.50
N TYR A 318 -22.96 -8.67 15.00
CA TYR A 318 -23.70 -9.75 15.67
C TYR A 318 -23.51 -9.68 17.19
N THR A 319 -24.60 -9.91 17.92
CA THR A 319 -24.62 -9.84 19.39
C THR A 319 -24.21 -11.16 20.04
N TYR A 320 -23.94 -11.13 21.35
CA TYR A 320 -23.75 -12.33 22.16
C TYR A 320 -24.96 -13.26 22.11
N ALA A 321 -26.18 -12.71 22.06
CA ALA A 321 -27.40 -13.49 21.91
C ALA A 321 -27.41 -14.26 20.57
N ALA A 322 -27.05 -13.60 19.46
CA ALA A 322 -26.99 -14.23 18.13
C ALA A 322 -25.99 -15.39 18.08
N ILE A 323 -24.80 -15.20 18.65
CA ILE A 323 -23.78 -16.24 18.72
C ILE A 323 -24.29 -17.42 19.55
N ASN A 324 -24.85 -17.20 20.74
CA ASN A 324 -25.34 -18.33 21.56
C ASN A 324 -26.46 -19.10 20.87
N GLU A 325 -27.40 -18.41 20.21
CA GLU A 325 -28.45 -19.07 19.44
C GLU A 325 -27.85 -19.97 18.36
N PHE A 326 -26.84 -19.49 17.63
CA PHE A 326 -26.15 -20.28 16.60
C PHE A 326 -25.39 -21.48 17.19
N LEU A 327 -24.66 -21.28 18.29
CA LEU A 327 -23.89 -22.33 18.96
C LEU A 327 -24.79 -23.47 19.44
N VAL A 328 -25.90 -23.14 20.11
CA VAL A 328 -26.89 -24.11 20.60
C VAL A 328 -27.54 -24.86 19.43
N ARG A 329 -27.99 -24.13 18.41
CA ARG A 329 -28.65 -24.72 17.24
C ARG A 329 -27.77 -25.72 16.50
N ASN A 330 -26.47 -25.42 16.37
CA ASN A 330 -25.53 -26.23 15.60
C ASN A 330 -24.71 -27.20 16.44
N GLN A 331 -24.90 -27.21 17.77
CA GLN A 331 -24.14 -28.03 18.71
C GLN A 331 -22.62 -27.76 18.61
N ILE A 332 -22.25 -26.49 18.46
CA ILE A 332 -20.86 -26.00 18.37
C ILE A 332 -20.51 -25.34 19.70
N LEU A 333 -19.26 -25.48 20.14
CA LEU A 333 -18.74 -24.94 21.39
C LEU A 333 -18.42 -23.43 21.30
N SER A 334 -17.84 -22.98 20.18
CA SER A 334 -17.39 -21.60 20.00
C SER A 334 -17.19 -21.24 18.52
N VAL A 335 -17.21 -19.95 18.20
CA VAL A 335 -16.78 -19.41 16.91
C VAL A 335 -15.35 -18.86 17.04
N ILE A 336 -14.46 -19.24 16.11
CA ILE A 336 -13.10 -18.72 16.02
C ILE A 336 -13.00 -17.89 14.74
N ARG A 337 -12.53 -16.64 14.85
CA ARG A 337 -12.51 -15.69 13.74
C ARG A 337 -11.28 -14.78 13.73
N ALA A 338 -11.13 -13.95 12.68
CA ALA A 338 -9.98 -13.06 12.49
C ALA A 338 -10.38 -11.57 12.24
N HIS A 339 -9.95 -10.91 11.16
CA HIS A 339 -10.44 -9.63 10.58
C HIS A 339 -10.35 -8.33 11.42
N GLU A 340 -10.26 -8.42 12.74
CA GLU A 340 -10.13 -7.27 13.63
C GLU A 340 -8.79 -7.32 14.33
N ALA A 341 -7.94 -6.32 14.06
CA ALA A 341 -6.68 -6.14 14.77
C ALA A 341 -6.88 -6.14 16.30
N GLN A 342 -6.01 -6.85 17.01
CA GLN A 342 -5.99 -6.96 18.47
C GLN A 342 -4.61 -6.56 19.02
N ASP A 343 -4.57 -5.71 20.04
CA ASP A 343 -3.33 -5.24 20.69
C ASP A 343 -2.40 -6.39 21.12
N ILE A 344 -2.99 -7.46 21.67
CA ILE A 344 -2.24 -8.65 22.12
C ILE A 344 -2.31 -9.80 21.11
N GLY A 345 -2.82 -9.58 19.90
CA GLY A 345 -2.95 -10.59 18.84
C GLY A 345 -4.14 -11.54 18.99
N PHE A 346 -4.91 -11.44 20.07
CA PHE A 346 -6.15 -12.21 20.23
C PHE A 346 -7.13 -11.53 21.19
N ARG A 347 -8.40 -11.95 21.15
CA ARG A 347 -9.42 -11.60 22.13
C ARG A 347 -10.34 -12.79 22.40
N MET A 348 -10.52 -13.13 23.66
CA MET A 348 -11.55 -14.07 24.10
C MET A 348 -12.75 -13.28 24.60
N TYR A 349 -13.94 -13.55 24.05
CA TYR A 349 -15.16 -12.83 24.38
C TYR A 349 -15.91 -13.53 25.54
N LYS A 350 -17.08 -12.99 25.89
CA LYS A 350 -17.94 -13.51 26.96
C LYS A 350 -18.12 -15.03 26.83
N LYS A 351 -18.05 -15.73 27.96
CA LYS A 351 -18.22 -17.19 28.00
C LYS A 351 -19.68 -17.55 27.83
N SER A 352 -19.97 -18.59 27.07
CA SER A 352 -21.30 -19.20 27.03
C SER A 352 -21.69 -19.67 28.43
N SER A 353 -22.92 -19.36 28.84
CA SER A 353 -23.47 -19.76 30.15
C SER A 353 -23.61 -21.27 30.27
N GLU A 354 -23.77 -21.99 29.15
CA GLU A 354 -23.98 -23.44 29.12
C GLU A 354 -22.66 -24.21 29.26
N THR A 355 -21.61 -23.77 28.56
CA THR A 355 -20.34 -24.51 28.47
C THR A 355 -19.23 -23.92 29.33
N GLY A 356 -19.35 -22.66 29.75
CA GLY A 356 -18.29 -21.92 30.44
C GLY A 356 -17.07 -21.60 29.57
N PHE A 357 -17.15 -21.89 28.27
CA PHE A 357 -16.09 -21.63 27.29
C PHE A 357 -16.38 -20.32 26.53
N PRO A 358 -15.35 -19.54 26.10
CA PRO A 358 -15.55 -18.33 25.31
C PRO A 358 -16.47 -18.58 24.10
N SER A 359 -17.57 -17.83 23.97
CA SER A 359 -18.51 -18.03 22.85
C SER A 359 -17.92 -17.61 21.50
N LEU A 360 -16.96 -16.68 21.54
CA LEU A 360 -16.25 -16.15 20.38
C LEU A 360 -14.78 -15.93 20.74
N ILE A 361 -13.89 -16.19 19.78
CA ILE A 361 -12.45 -15.91 19.87
C ILE A 361 -12.01 -15.21 18.59
N THR A 362 -11.36 -14.05 18.72
CA THR A 362 -10.67 -13.38 17.60
C THR A 362 -9.17 -13.68 17.68
N ILE A 363 -8.56 -14.10 16.58
CA ILE A 363 -7.13 -14.33 16.42
C ILE A 363 -6.60 -13.39 15.32
N PHE A 364 -5.47 -12.73 15.56
CA PHE A 364 -4.85 -11.80 14.61
C PHE A 364 -3.34 -12.07 14.53
N SER A 365 -2.86 -12.38 13.33
CA SER A 365 -1.51 -12.93 13.12
C SER A 365 -0.50 -11.92 12.52
N ALA A 366 -0.87 -10.65 12.36
CA ALA A 366 0.00 -9.59 11.83
C ALA A 366 0.52 -8.68 12.97
N PRO A 367 1.77 -8.86 13.44
CA PRO A 367 2.32 -8.05 14.53
C PRO A 367 2.77 -6.68 14.01
N ASN A 368 2.73 -5.65 14.85
CA ASN A 368 3.01 -4.26 14.44
C ASN A 368 2.35 -3.90 13.11
N TYR A 369 1.05 -4.18 13.02
CA TYR A 369 0.27 -4.04 11.79
C TYR A 369 0.44 -2.64 11.18
N CYS A 370 0.56 -2.58 9.85
CA CYS A 370 0.86 -1.36 9.08
C CYS A 370 2.12 -0.60 9.57
N ASP A 371 3.06 -1.27 10.22
CA ASP A 371 4.26 -0.69 10.85
C ASP A 371 4.02 0.31 11.99
N VAL A 372 2.76 0.56 12.34
CA VAL A 372 2.37 1.65 13.25
C VAL A 372 1.57 1.20 14.47
N TYR A 373 0.85 0.07 14.39
CA TYR A 373 -0.07 -0.33 15.46
C TYR A 373 0.65 -0.77 16.75
N GLN A 374 1.90 -1.25 16.64
CA GLN A 374 2.69 -1.78 17.76
C GLN A 374 2.04 -2.96 18.52
N ASN A 375 1.06 -3.62 17.92
CA ASN A 375 0.41 -4.79 18.48
C ASN A 375 1.31 -6.03 18.42
N LYS A 376 1.01 -7.02 19.27
CA LYS A 376 1.47 -8.40 19.10
C LYS A 376 0.58 -9.13 18.09
N ALA A 377 1.12 -10.20 17.53
CA ALA A 377 0.34 -11.23 16.84
C ALA A 377 0.17 -12.46 17.73
N ALA A 378 -0.81 -13.30 17.41
CA ALA A 378 -0.97 -14.58 18.05
C ALA A 378 -1.46 -15.66 17.09
N ILE A 379 -1.11 -16.91 17.42
CA ILE A 379 -1.71 -18.11 16.85
C ILE A 379 -2.40 -18.92 17.94
N MET A 380 -3.41 -19.69 17.57
CA MET A 380 -4.12 -20.58 18.47
C MET A 380 -3.78 -22.04 18.16
N LYS A 381 -3.17 -22.75 19.11
CA LYS A 381 -2.90 -24.18 19.01
C LYS A 381 -3.95 -24.94 19.81
N TYR A 382 -4.66 -25.83 19.13
CA TYR A 382 -5.61 -26.75 19.75
C TYR A 382 -5.05 -28.16 19.68
N GLU A 383 -4.73 -28.75 20.83
CA GLU A 383 -4.20 -30.10 20.95
C GLU A 383 -4.61 -30.70 22.31
N ASN A 384 -4.94 -31.99 22.35
CA ASN A 384 -5.33 -32.68 23.60
C ASN A 384 -6.47 -31.99 24.38
N ASN A 385 -7.45 -31.43 23.66
CA ASN A 385 -8.55 -30.62 24.21
C ASN A 385 -8.11 -29.36 24.97
N ILE A 386 -6.89 -28.89 24.75
CA ILE A 386 -6.33 -27.69 25.34
C ILE A 386 -6.16 -26.64 24.24
N VAL A 387 -6.66 -25.44 24.52
CA VAL A 387 -6.41 -24.24 23.72
C VAL A 387 -5.19 -23.53 24.30
N ASN A 388 -4.14 -23.39 23.50
CA ASN A 388 -2.95 -22.63 23.84
C ASN A 388 -2.76 -21.49 22.85
N ILE A 389 -2.69 -20.25 23.34
CA ILE A 389 -2.42 -19.07 22.52
C ILE A 389 -0.94 -18.74 22.60
N GLN A 390 -0.27 -18.67 21.46
CA GLN A 390 1.14 -18.30 21.38
C GLN A 390 1.27 -16.95 20.68
N GLN A 391 1.81 -15.97 21.41
CA GLN A 391 2.02 -14.62 20.91
C GLN A 391 3.43 -14.44 20.35
N PHE A 392 3.59 -13.55 19.38
CA PHE A 392 4.89 -13.16 18.83
C PHE A 392 4.91 -11.68 18.44
N ASN A 393 6.11 -11.12 18.34
CA ASN A 393 6.35 -9.74 17.93
C ASN A 393 6.77 -9.69 16.46
N CYS A 394 6.78 -8.48 15.89
CA CYS A 394 7.21 -8.27 14.52
C CYS A 394 8.69 -8.57 14.28
N SER A 395 8.99 -8.86 13.03
CA SER A 395 10.31 -9.08 12.47
C SER A 395 10.67 -7.91 11.57
N SER A 396 11.95 -7.58 11.47
CA SER A 396 12.40 -6.58 10.51
C SER A 396 12.15 -7.05 9.08
N HIS A 397 11.69 -6.14 8.22
CA HIS A 397 11.52 -6.37 6.79
C HIS A 397 12.15 -5.23 5.98
N PRO A 398 12.45 -5.46 4.69
CA PRO A 398 12.90 -4.42 3.78
C PRO A 398 11.88 -3.30 3.63
N TYR A 399 12.40 -2.09 3.41
CA TYR A 399 11.58 -0.90 3.27
C TYR A 399 11.15 -0.70 1.81
N TRP A 400 9.86 -0.48 1.60
CA TRP A 400 9.29 -0.02 0.34
C TRP A 400 8.70 1.36 0.52
N LEU A 401 8.91 2.23 -0.47
CA LEU A 401 8.14 3.48 -0.54
C LEU A 401 6.67 3.15 -0.79
N PRO A 402 5.73 3.98 -0.27
CA PRO A 402 4.31 3.76 -0.47
C PRO A 402 3.94 3.56 -1.95
N ASN A 403 2.97 2.67 -2.19
CA ASN A 403 2.49 2.29 -3.51
C ASN A 403 3.60 1.83 -4.47
N PHE A 404 4.68 1.27 -3.92
CA PHE A 404 5.84 0.76 -4.67
C PHE A 404 6.50 1.83 -5.55
N MET A 405 6.44 3.10 -5.13
CA MET A 405 7.02 4.21 -5.86
C MET A 405 8.54 4.09 -5.94
N ASN A 406 9.13 4.33 -7.12
CA ASN A 406 10.58 4.41 -7.23
C ASN A 406 11.11 5.76 -6.72
N VAL A 407 12.38 5.81 -6.35
CA VAL A 407 13.02 7.00 -5.76
C VAL A 407 13.01 8.22 -6.69
N PHE A 408 13.00 8.04 -8.02
CA PHE A 408 12.91 9.16 -8.95
C PHE A 408 11.53 9.79 -8.92
N THR A 409 10.46 9.00 -9.02
CA THR A 409 9.08 9.49 -8.93
C THR A 409 8.85 10.22 -7.59
N TRP A 410 9.42 9.69 -6.50
CA TRP A 410 9.30 10.30 -5.18
C TRP A 410 10.07 11.62 -5.05
N SER A 411 11.34 11.65 -5.48
CA SER A 411 12.25 12.78 -5.24
C SER A 411 12.21 13.87 -6.30
N LEU A 412 11.78 13.57 -7.53
CA LEU A 412 11.80 14.53 -8.63
C LEU A 412 10.98 15.80 -8.33
N PRO A 413 9.77 15.73 -7.75
CA PRO A 413 9.04 16.94 -7.35
C PRO A 413 9.84 17.81 -6.38
N PHE A 414 10.52 17.19 -5.41
CA PHE A 414 11.37 17.89 -4.45
C PHE A 414 12.58 18.56 -5.12
N VAL A 415 13.28 17.84 -6.00
CA VAL A 415 14.43 18.38 -6.74
C VAL A 415 14.00 19.56 -7.61
N CYS A 416 12.89 19.44 -8.33
CA CYS A 416 12.34 20.51 -9.15
C CYS A 416 11.97 21.75 -8.32
N GLU A 417 11.31 21.58 -7.17
CA GLU A 417 11.00 22.68 -6.26
C GLU A 417 12.28 23.40 -5.80
N LYS A 418 13.30 22.65 -5.33
CA LYS A 418 14.52 23.27 -4.79
C LYS A 418 15.38 23.94 -5.85
N ILE A 419 15.48 23.38 -7.05
CA ILE A 419 16.14 24.04 -8.18
C ILE A 419 15.40 25.34 -8.49
N ASN A 420 14.07 25.30 -8.50
CA ASN A 420 13.25 26.47 -8.80
C ASN A 420 13.40 27.57 -7.74
N ASP A 421 13.39 27.21 -6.46
CA ASP A 421 13.64 28.14 -5.35
C ASP A 421 15.04 28.77 -5.47
N ALA A 422 16.06 27.97 -5.77
CA ALA A 422 17.42 28.47 -5.97
C ALA A 422 17.50 29.45 -7.17
N LEU A 423 16.84 29.14 -8.28
CA LEU A 423 16.77 30.03 -9.44
C LEU A 423 16.04 31.33 -9.13
N LEU A 424 14.93 31.28 -8.39
CA LEU A 424 14.20 32.48 -7.95
C LEU A 424 15.06 33.34 -7.03
N GLN A 425 15.79 32.73 -6.09
CA GLN A 425 16.72 33.46 -5.22
C GLN A 425 17.85 34.12 -6.03
N ILE A 426 18.41 33.44 -7.03
CA ILE A 426 19.42 34.01 -7.92
C ILE A 426 18.85 35.19 -8.72
N LEU A 427 17.62 35.08 -9.22
CA LEU A 427 16.96 36.17 -9.95
C LEU A 427 16.70 37.39 -9.06
N HIS A 428 16.42 37.18 -7.77
CA HIS A 428 16.23 38.26 -6.79
C HIS A 428 17.55 38.94 -6.36
N ILE A 429 18.73 38.44 -6.75
CA ILE A 429 20.00 39.13 -6.50
C ILE A 429 20.08 40.44 -7.29
N CYS A 430 19.49 40.49 -8.49
CA CYS A 430 19.39 41.73 -9.26
C CYS A 430 18.24 42.56 -8.68
N THR A 431 18.59 43.67 -8.01
CA THR A 431 17.59 44.61 -7.51
C THR A 431 16.97 45.43 -8.66
N ASP A 432 15.71 45.86 -8.51
CA ASP A 432 15.07 46.77 -9.47
C ASP A 432 15.90 48.07 -9.69
N GLU A 433 16.68 48.47 -8.68
CA GLU A 433 17.61 49.60 -8.69
C GLU A 433 18.87 49.37 -9.55
N GLU A 434 19.43 48.15 -9.56
CA GLU A 434 20.58 47.80 -10.43
C GLU A 434 20.16 47.63 -11.90
N LEU A 435 18.95 47.12 -12.14
CA LEU A 435 18.35 47.04 -13.47
C LEU A 435 18.06 48.43 -14.04
N THR A 436 17.60 49.38 -13.21
CA THR A 436 17.33 50.77 -13.61
C THR A 436 18.59 51.61 -13.82
N LYS A 437 19.67 51.38 -13.04
CA LYS A 437 20.98 52.03 -13.26
C LYS A 437 21.66 51.62 -14.57
N TYR A 438 21.50 50.37 -15.00
CA TYR A 438 21.99 49.91 -16.30
C TYR A 438 21.18 50.50 -17.47
N ASP A 439 19.89 50.70 -17.24
CA ASP A 439 18.97 51.35 -18.17
C ASP A 439 19.45 52.80 -18.46
N GLU A 440 19.77 53.63 -17.46
CA GLU A 440 20.18 55.03 -17.72
C GLU A 440 21.44 55.21 -18.58
N HIS A 441 22.40 54.26 -18.55
CA HIS A 441 23.68 54.40 -19.25
C HIS A 441 23.64 53.98 -20.74
N PHE A 442 22.50 53.47 -21.25
CA PHE A 442 22.41 52.87 -22.59
C PHE A 442 21.45 53.58 -23.57
N TYR A 443 20.66 54.58 -23.17
CA TYR A 443 19.58 55.08 -24.03
C TYR A 443 19.97 56.14 -25.07
N SER A 444 19.81 55.79 -26.35
CA SER A 444 19.32 56.70 -27.40
C SER A 444 17.90 56.28 -27.84
N LEU A 445 17.11 57.23 -28.37
CA LEU A 445 15.64 57.25 -28.36
C LEU A 445 14.87 56.23 -29.25
N VAL A 446 15.49 55.16 -29.77
CA VAL A 446 14.84 54.25 -30.75
C VAL A 446 14.44 52.87 -30.18
N GLU A 447 14.88 52.46 -28.99
CA GLU A 447 14.67 51.08 -28.49
C GLU A 447 13.56 50.85 -27.43
N ARG A 448 12.72 51.85 -27.10
CA ARG A 448 11.73 51.71 -26.00
C ARG A 448 10.69 50.59 -26.21
N ASN A 449 10.19 50.39 -27.43
CA ASN A 449 9.16 49.37 -27.70
C ASN A 449 9.70 47.93 -27.63
N GLN A 450 10.95 47.69 -28.05
CA GLN A 450 11.56 46.36 -27.97
C GLN A 450 11.95 46.00 -26.54
N ILE A 451 12.29 47.00 -25.72
CA ILE A 451 12.66 46.82 -24.31
C ILE A 451 11.42 46.56 -23.43
N GLU A 452 10.31 47.27 -23.64
CA GLU A 452 9.04 46.95 -22.96
C GLU A 452 8.55 45.54 -23.33
N GLN A 453 8.73 45.13 -24.59
CA GLN A 453 8.42 43.77 -25.02
C GLN A 453 9.34 42.73 -24.33
N ARG A 454 10.64 43.03 -24.15
CA ARG A 454 11.56 42.19 -23.37
C ARG A 454 11.22 42.16 -21.87
N LYS A 455 10.80 43.29 -21.27
CA LYS A 455 10.33 43.38 -19.88
C LYS A 455 9.07 42.54 -19.68
N GLU A 456 8.11 42.58 -20.59
CA GLU A 456 6.90 41.74 -20.52
C GLU A 456 7.22 40.26 -20.78
N GLN A 457 8.15 39.93 -21.68
CA GLN A 457 8.64 38.56 -21.86
C GLN A 457 9.32 38.04 -20.58
N MET A 458 10.08 38.88 -19.88
CA MET A 458 10.72 38.53 -18.61
C MET A 458 9.68 38.33 -17.50
N ARG A 459 8.71 39.24 -17.36
CA ARG A 459 7.57 39.10 -16.43
C ARG A 459 6.75 37.85 -16.72
N SER A 460 6.49 37.55 -17.99
CA SER A 460 5.79 36.33 -18.42
C SER A 460 6.56 35.08 -18.02
N LYS A 461 7.89 35.06 -18.22
CA LYS A 461 8.77 33.96 -17.76
C LYS A 461 8.77 33.80 -16.25
N ILE A 462 8.85 34.89 -15.48
CA ILE A 462 8.76 34.85 -14.01
C ILE A 462 7.40 34.31 -13.55
N ARG A 463 6.29 34.77 -14.15
CA ARG A 463 4.95 34.24 -13.86
C ARG A 463 4.82 32.76 -14.19
N ALA A 464 5.42 32.29 -15.29
CA ALA A 464 5.43 30.87 -15.67
C ALA A 464 6.22 30.03 -14.66
N VAL A 465 7.42 30.49 -14.28
CA VAL A 465 8.27 29.88 -13.24
C VAL A 465 7.52 29.81 -11.89
N GLY A 466 6.83 30.88 -11.50
CA GLY A 466 6.02 30.91 -10.28
C GLY A 466 4.82 29.95 -10.30
N LYS A 467 4.22 29.69 -11.46
CA LYS A 467 3.16 28.67 -11.61
C LYS A 467 3.72 27.25 -11.44
N VAL A 468 4.85 26.97 -12.09
CA VAL A 468 5.55 25.68 -11.98
C VAL A 468 5.99 25.41 -10.53
N ALA A 469 6.48 26.45 -9.82
CA ALA A 469 6.81 26.38 -8.40
C ALA A 469 5.64 25.85 -7.55
N LYS A 470 4.44 26.42 -7.76
CA LYS A 470 3.24 26.05 -7.01
C LYS A 470 2.81 24.61 -7.26
N THR A 471 2.88 24.16 -8.52
CA THR A 471 2.55 22.77 -8.88
C THR A 471 3.51 21.79 -8.21
N PHE A 472 4.82 22.03 -8.27
CA PHE A 472 5.81 21.14 -7.65
C PHE A 472 5.73 21.14 -6.13
N LYS A 473 5.44 22.30 -5.51
CA LYS A 473 5.18 22.38 -4.08
C LYS A 473 4.01 21.50 -3.65
N LYS A 474 2.89 21.55 -4.39
CA LYS A 474 1.71 20.71 -4.11
C LYS A 474 2.02 19.22 -4.29
N LEU A 475 2.74 18.85 -5.35
CA LEU A 475 3.18 17.47 -5.57
C LEU A 475 4.11 16.97 -4.46
N ARG A 476 5.00 17.81 -3.93
CA ARG A 476 5.87 17.46 -2.80
C ARG A 476 5.06 17.21 -1.53
N GLU A 477 4.17 18.14 -1.17
CA GLU A 477 3.31 18.02 0.02
C GLU A 477 2.48 16.72 -0.04
N LEU A 478 1.97 16.39 -1.23
CA LEU A 478 1.30 15.12 -1.48
C LEU A 478 2.19 13.91 -1.17
N ASN A 479 3.40 13.88 -1.74
CA ASN A 479 4.33 12.77 -1.57
C ASN A 479 4.84 12.64 -0.12
N GLU A 480 5.02 13.76 0.59
CA GLU A 480 5.41 13.75 2.02
C GLU A 480 4.30 13.17 2.89
N ASN A 481 3.05 13.59 2.67
CA ASN A 481 1.89 13.09 3.41
C ASN A 481 1.72 11.57 3.22
N VAL A 482 1.87 11.10 1.98
CA VAL A 482 1.81 9.66 1.64
C VAL A 482 2.88 8.85 2.39
N VAL A 483 4.09 9.38 2.55
CA VAL A 483 5.16 8.70 3.31
C VAL A 483 4.88 8.71 4.81
N THR A 484 4.36 9.81 5.36
CA THR A 484 4.06 9.88 6.81
C THR A 484 2.94 8.94 7.25
N LEU A 485 2.09 8.53 6.32
CA LEU A 485 0.92 7.71 6.62
C LEU A 485 1.22 6.20 6.64
N HIS A 486 2.44 5.73 6.34
CA HIS A 486 2.90 4.34 6.57
C HIS A 486 1.87 3.23 6.23
N GLY A 487 1.25 3.26 5.05
CA GLY A 487 0.26 2.23 4.65
C GLY A 487 -1.16 2.40 5.24
N LEU A 488 -1.42 3.46 6.01
CA LEU A 488 -2.74 3.90 6.47
C LEU A 488 -3.51 4.72 5.42
N THR A 489 -3.07 4.72 4.16
CA THR A 489 -3.80 5.34 3.05
C THR A 489 -4.03 4.35 1.92
N PRO A 490 -5.24 4.24 1.37
CA PRO A 490 -5.47 3.50 0.14
C PRO A 490 -4.87 4.26 -1.05
N SER A 491 -4.42 3.51 -2.05
CA SER A 491 -3.77 4.03 -3.24
C SER A 491 -4.71 4.90 -4.10
N ASN A 492 -4.15 5.90 -4.78
CA ASN A 492 -4.70 6.70 -5.90
C ASN A 492 -5.92 7.63 -5.70
N SER A 493 -6.65 7.63 -4.58
CA SER A 493 -7.72 8.62 -4.33
C SER A 493 -7.22 9.99 -3.83
N ILE A 494 -6.00 10.39 -4.18
CA ILE A 494 -5.40 11.66 -3.77
C ILE A 494 -5.74 12.81 -4.73
N THR A 495 -6.74 12.60 -5.60
CA THR A 495 -7.22 13.58 -6.58
C THR A 495 -8.38 14.44 -6.07
N GLU A 496 -8.95 14.17 -4.89
CA GLU A 496 -9.88 15.10 -4.25
C GLU A 496 -9.11 16.14 -3.42
N LEU A 497 -9.21 17.40 -3.87
CA LEU A 497 -8.49 18.55 -3.36
C LEU A 497 -8.87 18.93 -1.92
N ASP A 498 -7.82 19.37 -1.21
CA ASP A 498 -7.75 20.54 -0.33
C ASP A 498 -8.37 20.45 1.08
N LYS A 499 -7.48 20.22 2.06
CA LYS A 499 -7.49 20.52 3.52
C LYS A 499 -7.49 19.32 4.46
N ASP A 500 -8.28 18.28 4.21
CA ASP A 500 -8.41 17.18 5.18
C ASP A 500 -7.15 16.29 5.23
N ILE A 501 -6.46 16.10 4.10
CA ILE A 501 -5.23 15.28 4.02
C ILE A 501 -4.07 15.87 4.82
N THR A 502 -3.97 17.21 4.91
CA THR A 502 -2.93 17.87 5.72
C THR A 502 -3.18 17.70 7.20
N ASP A 503 -4.44 17.74 7.63
CA ASP A 503 -4.81 17.51 9.03
C ASP A 503 -4.62 16.03 9.41
N GLU A 504 -4.97 15.10 8.52
CA GLU A 504 -4.74 13.66 8.70
C GLU A 504 -3.25 13.29 8.75
N ALA A 505 -2.43 13.84 7.85
CA ALA A 505 -0.98 13.61 7.85
C ALA A 505 -0.30 14.23 9.09
N GLU A 506 -0.75 15.41 9.54
CA GLU A 506 -0.25 16.04 10.75
C GLU A 506 -0.66 15.27 12.01
N VAL A 507 -1.90 14.74 12.05
CA VAL A 507 -2.38 13.87 13.13
C VAL A 507 -1.63 12.54 13.13
N ALA A 508 -1.44 11.87 11.99
CA ALA A 508 -0.65 10.64 11.90
C ALA A 508 0.81 10.87 12.33
N ALA A 509 1.43 11.97 11.87
CA ALA A 509 2.76 12.36 12.32
C ALA A 509 2.79 12.68 13.82
N SER A 510 1.73 13.21 14.41
CA SER A 510 1.63 13.46 15.86
C SER A 510 1.55 12.15 16.65
N ILE A 511 0.78 11.17 16.19
CA ILE A 511 0.66 9.83 16.79
C ILE A 511 2.02 9.11 16.74
N LEU A 512 2.74 9.20 15.61
CA LEU A 512 4.09 8.63 15.47
C LEU A 512 5.14 9.32 16.34
N ARG A 513 4.95 10.60 16.68
CA ARG A 513 5.88 11.39 17.52
C ARG A 513 5.63 11.21 19.02
N GLU A 514 4.45 10.72 19.41
CA GLU A 514 4.04 10.58 20.81
C GLU A 514 4.75 9.40 21.50
N LYS A 515 5.94 9.64 22.05
CA LYS A 515 6.75 8.62 22.76
C LYS A 515 6.26 8.27 24.16
N THR A 516 5.17 8.88 24.64
CA THR A 516 4.75 8.85 26.05
C THR A 516 3.38 8.21 26.30
N ALA A 517 2.66 7.77 25.27
CA ALA A 517 1.38 7.07 25.44
C ALA A 517 1.61 5.61 25.88
N SER A 518 0.68 5.06 26.68
CA SER A 518 0.69 3.61 26.94
C SER A 518 0.43 2.85 25.64
N THR A 519 1.02 1.65 25.46
CA THR A 519 0.86 0.84 24.23
C THR A 519 -0.61 0.64 23.83
N LYS A 520 -1.50 0.47 24.82
CA LYS A 520 -2.94 0.32 24.60
C LYS A 520 -3.61 1.59 24.07
N GLU A 521 -3.22 2.75 24.58
CA GLU A 521 -3.74 4.04 24.10
C GLU A 521 -3.27 4.33 22.68
N HIS A 522 -2.00 4.05 22.39
CA HIS A 522 -1.42 4.14 21.05
C HIS A 522 -2.19 3.25 20.05
N PHE A 523 -2.36 1.97 20.38
CA PHE A 523 -3.13 1.03 19.57
C PHE A 523 -4.55 1.53 19.27
N SER A 524 -5.27 2.04 20.28
CA SER A 524 -6.62 2.59 20.09
C SER A 524 -6.64 3.83 19.20
N LYS A 525 -5.67 4.75 19.34
CA LYS A 525 -5.55 5.93 18.48
C LYS A 525 -5.31 5.55 17.03
N VAL A 526 -4.37 4.64 16.78
CA VAL A 526 -4.05 4.14 15.43
C VAL A 526 -5.27 3.43 14.83
N LYS A 527 -5.96 2.58 15.60
CA LYS A 527 -7.18 1.90 15.13
C LYS A 527 -8.28 2.87 14.70
N ILE A 528 -8.47 3.98 15.42
CA ILE A 528 -9.44 5.02 15.06
C ILE A 528 -9.03 5.70 13.75
N PHE A 529 -7.74 6.05 13.62
CA PHE A 529 -7.23 6.68 12.40
C PHE A 529 -7.39 5.77 11.18
N ASP A 530 -7.14 4.48 11.36
CA ASP A 530 -7.22 3.48 10.30
C ASP A 530 -8.65 3.01 9.98
N GLN A 531 -9.66 3.45 10.74
CA GLN A 531 -11.05 3.00 10.61
C GLN A 531 -11.62 3.19 9.21
N VAL A 532 -11.15 4.19 8.45
CA VAL A 532 -11.57 4.41 7.06
C VAL A 532 -11.12 3.26 6.16
N ASN A 533 -9.92 2.71 6.38
CA ASN A 533 -9.38 1.58 5.62
C ASN A 533 -9.97 0.23 6.04
N GLU A 534 -10.62 0.19 7.20
CA GLU A 534 -11.36 -0.97 7.68
C GLU A 534 -12.76 -1.08 7.05
N ARG A 535 -13.21 -0.07 6.30
CA ARG A 535 -14.50 -0.06 5.58
C ARG A 535 -14.41 -0.72 4.21
N MET A 536 -15.53 -1.26 3.76
CA MET A 536 -15.70 -1.64 2.36
C MET A 536 -15.55 -0.37 1.48
N PRO A 537 -14.64 -0.37 0.50
CA PRO A 537 -14.49 0.76 -0.40
C PRO A 537 -15.78 1.04 -1.18
N PRO A 538 -16.04 2.30 -1.58
CA PRO A 538 -17.20 2.60 -2.42
C PRO A 538 -17.08 1.89 -3.78
N PRO A 539 -18.20 1.48 -4.40
CA PRO A 539 -18.19 0.97 -5.77
C PRO A 539 -17.57 2.02 -6.70
N ARG A 540 -16.75 1.61 -7.67
CA ARG A 540 -16.22 2.54 -8.69
C ARG A 540 -17.38 3.24 -9.41
N THR A 541 -17.60 4.52 -9.13
CA THR A 541 -18.28 5.40 -10.09
C THR A 541 -17.40 5.47 -11.31
N THR A 542 -17.95 5.23 -12.50
CA THR A 542 -17.25 5.44 -13.78
C THR A 542 -16.94 6.92 -13.96
N ILE A 543 -15.92 7.41 -13.27
CA ILE A 543 -15.21 8.61 -13.65
C ILE A 543 -14.28 8.16 -14.78
N PRO A 544 -14.37 8.74 -15.99
CA PRO A 544 -13.54 8.30 -17.10
C PRO A 544 -12.08 8.39 -16.69
N SER A 545 -11.39 7.24 -16.78
CA SER A 545 -9.94 7.12 -16.65
C SER A 545 -9.28 7.94 -17.75
N GLY A 546 -9.12 9.23 -17.48
CA GLY A 546 -8.52 10.21 -18.35
C GLY A 546 -7.67 11.19 -17.54
N ASP A 547 -7.03 10.70 -16.48
CA ASP A 547 -5.96 11.45 -15.84
C ASP A 547 -4.67 11.13 -16.59
N PRO A 548 -4.01 12.14 -17.19
CA PRO A 548 -2.75 11.91 -17.88
C PRO A 548 -1.74 11.38 -16.87
N SER A 549 -0.95 10.39 -17.28
CA SER A 549 0.22 9.98 -16.51
C SER A 549 1.09 11.20 -16.22
N ILE A 550 1.84 11.20 -15.11
CA ILE A 550 2.81 12.27 -14.81
C ILE A 550 3.74 12.49 -16.02
N ALA A 551 4.10 11.42 -16.75
CA ALA A 551 4.84 11.49 -18.00
C ALA A 551 4.10 12.25 -19.12
N GLU A 552 2.79 12.04 -19.28
CA GLU A 552 1.93 12.77 -20.22
C GLU A 552 1.76 14.24 -19.82
N LEU A 553 1.58 14.55 -18.54
CA LEU A 553 1.61 15.92 -18.00
C LEU A 553 2.97 16.60 -18.25
N PHE A 554 4.07 15.85 -18.13
CA PHE A 554 5.41 16.35 -18.48
C PHE A 554 5.52 16.64 -19.97
N THR A 555 5.03 15.76 -20.85
CA THR A 555 5.03 16.00 -22.31
C THR A 555 4.08 17.11 -22.74
N ASP A 556 2.92 17.26 -22.13
CA ASP A 556 1.97 18.32 -22.50
C ASP A 556 2.43 19.69 -22.01
N VAL A 557 2.96 19.79 -20.79
CA VAL A 557 3.49 21.06 -20.26
C VAL A 557 4.75 21.48 -21.02
N THR A 558 5.62 20.55 -21.41
CA THR A 558 6.81 20.87 -22.23
C THR A 558 6.45 21.08 -23.70
N ALA A 559 5.58 20.28 -24.31
CA ALA A 559 5.18 20.45 -25.71
C ALA A 559 4.32 21.70 -25.92
N GLN A 560 3.34 21.98 -25.05
CA GLN A 560 2.55 23.22 -25.14
C GLN A 560 3.40 24.45 -24.81
N GLY A 561 4.34 24.35 -23.86
CA GLY A 561 5.32 25.40 -23.58
C GLY A 561 6.28 25.68 -24.75
N ILE A 562 6.77 24.63 -25.42
CA ILE A 562 7.70 24.73 -26.56
C ILE A 562 6.96 25.17 -27.84
N VAL A 563 5.74 24.67 -28.10
CA VAL A 563 4.92 25.05 -29.26
C VAL A 563 4.40 26.49 -29.14
N LYS A 564 4.02 26.93 -27.93
CA LYS A 564 3.65 28.33 -27.67
C LYS A 564 4.84 29.27 -27.80
N MET A 565 6.03 28.87 -27.32
CA MET A 565 7.28 29.60 -27.58
C MET A 565 7.69 29.63 -29.07
N ARG A 566 7.34 28.61 -29.87
CA ARG A 566 7.60 28.61 -31.33
C ARG A 566 6.62 29.48 -32.11
N ARG A 567 5.33 29.51 -31.75
CA ARG A 567 4.31 30.34 -32.42
C ARG A 567 4.47 31.84 -32.13
N GLU A 568 4.81 32.21 -30.90
CA GLU A 568 4.94 33.62 -30.50
C GLU A 568 6.25 34.28 -30.99
N ASN A 569 7.27 33.49 -31.36
CA ASN A 569 8.55 34.00 -31.86
C ASN A 569 8.62 34.20 -33.39
N TYR A 570 7.61 33.77 -34.16
CA TYR A 570 7.64 33.85 -35.63
C TYR A 570 6.47 34.62 -36.27
N SER A 571 5.59 35.25 -35.49
CA SER A 571 4.46 36.02 -36.03
C SER A 571 4.81 37.43 -36.52
N GLY A 572 6.10 37.75 -36.71
CA GLY A 572 6.56 39.10 -37.05
C GLY A 572 7.70 39.20 -38.07
N VAL A 573 8.04 38.13 -38.80
CA VAL A 573 9.13 38.16 -39.79
C VAL A 573 8.53 38.22 -41.20
N PRO A 574 8.76 39.28 -42.00
CA PRO A 574 8.36 39.33 -43.41
C PRO A 574 9.06 38.22 -44.22
N SER A 575 8.34 37.61 -45.16
CA SER A 575 8.79 36.48 -46.00
C SER A 575 9.98 36.76 -46.95
N SER A 576 10.73 37.84 -46.76
CA SER A 576 11.84 38.25 -47.64
C SER A 576 13.26 38.03 -47.08
N VAL A 577 13.43 37.40 -45.90
CA VAL A 577 14.76 37.24 -45.25
C VAL A 577 15.20 35.78 -45.05
N LEU A 578 14.46 34.79 -45.53
CA LEU A 578 14.90 33.38 -45.48
C LEU A 578 15.82 33.04 -46.66
N GLY A 579 17.05 33.55 -46.60
CA GLY A 579 18.18 33.06 -47.39
C GLY A 579 18.62 31.68 -46.89
N ARG A 580 18.71 30.73 -47.84
CA ARG A 580 19.14 29.34 -47.63
C ARG A 580 20.43 29.25 -46.82
N SER A 581 20.42 28.46 -45.74
CA SER A 581 21.63 27.83 -45.21
C SER A 581 21.31 26.41 -44.75
N SER A 582 22.06 25.48 -45.30
CA SER A 582 21.92 24.03 -45.26
C SER A 582 22.79 23.44 -44.15
N THR A 583 22.18 22.81 -43.14
CA THR A 583 22.82 21.75 -42.33
C THR A 583 21.75 20.78 -41.83
N PRO A 584 22.04 19.46 -41.82
CA PRO A 584 21.02 18.42 -41.80
C PRO A 584 20.49 18.13 -40.40
N ALA A 585 19.21 17.80 -40.32
CA ALA A 585 18.60 17.20 -39.14
C ALA A 585 19.24 15.84 -38.86
N VAL A 586 19.68 15.63 -37.62
CA VAL A 586 20.04 14.30 -37.12
C VAL A 586 18.75 13.68 -36.58
N ASP A 587 18.17 12.77 -37.35
CA ASP A 587 17.09 11.90 -36.91
C ASP A 587 17.61 10.93 -35.83
N LEU A 588 17.01 10.98 -34.64
CA LEU A 588 17.12 9.91 -33.65
C LEU A 588 15.85 9.05 -33.78
N PRO A 589 15.95 7.76 -34.16
CA PRO A 589 14.80 6.91 -34.39
C PRO A 589 14.12 6.51 -33.09
N ILE A 590 12.82 6.80 -33.01
CA ILE A 590 11.86 6.23 -32.07
C ILE A 590 11.53 4.82 -32.57
N LEU A 591 11.97 3.79 -31.86
CA LEU A 591 11.53 2.41 -32.06
C LEU A 591 10.48 2.07 -30.99
N ILE A 592 9.23 2.42 -31.29
CA ILE A 592 8.04 1.82 -30.68
C ILE A 592 7.75 0.55 -31.50
N ASN A 593 7.72 -0.61 -30.84
CA ASN A 593 7.36 -1.87 -31.47
C ASN A 593 5.96 -2.28 -31.01
N GLU A 594 4.94 -1.72 -31.67
CA GLU A 594 3.58 -2.25 -31.63
C GLU A 594 3.42 -3.25 -32.78
N LYS A 595 3.07 -4.50 -32.46
CA LYS A 595 2.54 -5.45 -33.44
C LYS A 595 1.20 -5.99 -32.95
N SER A 596 0.13 -5.36 -33.44
CA SER A 596 -1.18 -5.99 -33.60
C SER A 596 -1.34 -6.44 -35.06
N THR A 597 -1.45 -7.75 -35.22
CA THR A 597 -2.34 -8.50 -36.13
C THR A 597 -3.05 -7.77 -37.29
N THR A 598 -2.86 -8.26 -38.52
CA THR A 598 -3.98 -8.72 -39.37
C THR A 598 -3.54 -9.54 -40.59
N THR A 599 -4.43 -10.49 -40.90
CA THR A 599 -4.56 -11.52 -41.94
C THR A 599 -4.49 -11.03 -43.41
N ASN A 600 -3.92 -11.86 -44.31
CA ASN A 600 -4.60 -12.50 -45.47
C ASN A 600 -3.61 -12.89 -46.59
N LYS A 601 -3.40 -14.20 -46.79
CA LYS A 601 -3.78 -14.98 -47.99
C LYS A 601 -3.29 -16.42 -47.89
#